data_AF-A0A3D5UPG2-F1
#
_entry.id   AF-A0A3D5UPG2-F1
#
_cell.length_a   1.000
_cell.length_b   1.000
_cell.length_c   1.000
_cell.angle_alpha   90.00
_cell.angle_beta   90.00
_cell.angle_gamma   90.00
#
_symmetry.space_group_name_H-M   'P 1'
#
loop_
_entity.id
_entity.type
_entity.pdbx_description
1 polymer ?
#
loop_
_entity_poly.entity_id
_entity_poly.type
_entity_poly.pdbx_seq_one_letter_code
_entity_poly.pdbx_strand_id
1 'polypeptide(L)' 'MENIIISCRTIQTEVNDAIHRNQVKDPVVYLESGLHNDPALLREELQKVLDRLGNVHRVLLVMGF' A
#
# COMPACT_ATOMS: atom_id res chain seq x y z
N MET A 1 -15.97 -0.17 -8.91
CA MET A 1 -15.21 0.73 -8.02
C MET A 1 -13.78 0.26 -8.05
N GLU A 2 -12.85 1.11 -8.49
CA GLU A 2 -11.43 0.75 -8.53
C GLU A 2 -10.83 1.06 -7.16
N ASN A 3 -10.42 0.01 -6.44
CA ASN A 3 -9.67 0.15 -5.20
C ASN A 3 -8.18 -0.06 -5.50
N ILE A 4 -7.32 0.46 -4.62
CA ILE A 4 -5.91 0.11 -4.57
C ILE A 4 -5.50 -0.19 -3.15
N ILE A 5 -4.60 -1.14 -2.99
CA ILE A 5 -3.98 -1.48 -1.71
C ILE A 5 -2.62 -0.79 -1.66
N ILE A 6 -2.33 -0.10 -0.56
CA ILE A 6 -0.98 0.41 -0.27
C ILE A 6 -0.50 -0.28 1.01
N SER A 7 0.68 -0.88 0.94
CA SER A 7 1.29 -1.64 2.04
C SER A 7 2.76 -1.33 2.20
N CYS A 8 3.34 -1.68 3.34
CA CYS A 8 4.78 -1.66 3.56
C CYS A 8 5.45 -2.92 2.98
N ARG A 9 6.66 -2.77 2.43
CA ARG A 9 7.50 -3.88 1.95
C ARG A 9 7.85 -4.90 3.05
N THR A 10 7.85 -4.49 4.32
CA THR A 10 8.11 -5.37 5.47
C THR A 10 7.13 -6.54 5.57
N ILE A 11 5.84 -6.33 5.27
CA ILE A 11 4.78 -7.36 5.35
C ILE A 11 4.36 -7.88 3.97
N GLN A 12 5.23 -7.72 2.97
CA GLN A 12 4.90 -8.04 1.57
C GLN A 12 4.53 -9.53 1.41
N THR A 13 5.21 -10.42 2.12
CA THR A 13 4.96 -11.87 2.03
C THR A 13 3.56 -12.21 2.52
N GLU A 14 3.17 -11.67 3.67
CA GLU A 14 1.87 -11.89 4.31
C GLU A 14 0.73 -11.31 3.47
N VAL A 15 0.93 -10.10 2.94
CA VAL A 15 -0.06 -9.43 2.08
C VAL A 15 -0.24 -10.19 0.78
N ASN A 16 0.84 -10.65 0.14
CA ASN A 16 0.75 -11.44 -1.09
C ASN A 16 0.06 -12.79 -0.87
N ASP A 17 0.36 -13.47 0.25
CA ASP A 17 -0.32 -14.72 0.61
C ASP A 17 -1.82 -14.48 0.87
N ALA A 18 -2.18 -13.40 1.56
CA ALA A 18 -3.58 -13.03 1.77
C ALA A 18 -4.30 -12.70 0.46
N ILE A 19 -3.68 -11.93 -0.44
CA ILE A 19 -4.20 -11.61 -1.78
C ILE A 19 -4.44 -12.90 -2.57
N HIS A 20 -3.47 -13.80 -2.57
CA HIS A 20 -3.55 -15.07 -3.29
C HIS A 20 -4.67 -15.98 -2.74
N ARG A 21 -4.72 -16.20 -1.42
CA ARG A 21 -5.72 -17.07 -0.77
C ARG A 21 -7.15 -16.57 -0.96
N ASN A 22 -7.34 -15.25 -0.99
CA ASN A 22 -8.67 -14.63 -1.08
C ASN A 22 -9.02 -14.18 -2.51
N GLN A 23 -8.16 -14.46 -3.49
CA GLN A 23 -8.37 -14.08 -4.90
C GLN A 23 -8.66 -12.58 -5.09
N VAL A 24 -7.99 -11.74 -4.29
CA VAL A 24 -8.13 -10.28 -4.38
C VAL A 24 -7.55 -9.81 -5.72
N LYS A 25 -8.32 -8.98 -6.42
CA LYS A 25 -7.94 -8.44 -7.75
C LYS A 25 -7.48 -6.98 -7.71
N ASP A 26 -7.62 -6.33 -6.55
CA ASP A 26 -7.19 -4.95 -6.39
C ASP A 26 -5.65 -4.87 -6.51
N PRO A 27 -5.11 -3.91 -7.28
CA PRO A 27 -3.67 -3.70 -7.38
C PRO A 27 -3.06 -3.34 -6.02
N VAL A 28 -1.80 -3.74 -5.81
CA VAL A 28 -1.05 -3.42 -4.60
C VAL A 28 0.20 -2.61 -4.91
N VAL A 29 0.45 -1.56 -4.12
CA VAL A 29 1.67 -0.75 -4.14
C VAL A 29 2.40 -0.97 -2.82
N TYR A 30 3.68 -1.29 -2.91
CA TYR A 30 4.55 -1.44 -1.73
C TYR A 30 5.43 -0.22 -1.56
N LEU A 31 5.32 0.42 -0.40
CA LEU A 31 6.23 1.46 0.07
C LEU A 31 7.49 0.83 0.64
N GLU A 32 8.62 1.54 0.56
CA GLU A 32 9.89 1.08 1.12
C GLU A 32 9.83 0.86 2.64
N SER A 33 10.60 -0.11 3.13
CA SER A 33 10.71 -0.39 4.56
C SER A 33 11.37 0.77 5.31
N GLY A 34 11.01 0.93 6.59
CA GLY A 34 11.64 1.91 7.48
C GLY A 34 11.13 3.35 7.35
N LEU A 35 10.21 3.64 6.42
CA LEU A 35 9.60 4.97 6.29
C LEU A 35 8.87 5.42 7.57
N HIS A 36 8.33 4.49 8.36
CA HIS A 36 7.67 4.82 9.63
C HIS A 36 8.60 5.40 10.70
N ASN A 37 9.92 5.25 10.54
CA ASN A 37 10.90 5.85 11.46
C ASN A 37 10.95 7.39 11.31
N ASP A 38 10.48 7.92 10.20
CA ASP A 38 10.37 9.35 9.94
C ASP A 38 8.97 9.67 9.36
N PRO A 39 8.04 10.20 10.18
CA PRO A 39 6.69 10.55 9.75
C PRO A 39 6.64 11.56 8.58
N ALA A 40 7.62 12.47 8.47
CA ALA A 40 7.64 13.45 7.40
C ALA A 40 7.98 12.77 6.07
N LEU A 41 8.95 11.87 6.08
CA LEU A 41 9.35 11.07 4.92
C LEU A 41 8.23 10.11 4.49
N LEU A 42 7.58 9.41 5.45
CA LEU A 42 6.43 8.56 5.14
C LEU A 42 5.31 9.34 4.47
N ARG A 43 5.00 10.54 4.99
CA ARG A 43 3.97 11.41 4.41
C ARG A 43 4.32 11.81 2.97
N GLU A 44 5.58 12.19 2.73
CA GLU A 44 6.04 12.58 1.39
C GLU A 44 5.92 11.42 0.39
N GLU A 45 6.40 10.23 0.75
CA GLU A 45 6.34 9.06 -0.11
C GLU A 45 4.90 8.59 -0.36
N LEU A 46 4.06 8.61 0.68
CA LEU A 46 2.64 8.29 0.52
C LEU A 46 1.94 9.30 -0.41
N GLN A 47 2.22 10.59 -0.25
CA GLN A 47 1.63 11.62 -1.12
C GLN A 47 2.07 11.43 -2.58
N LYS A 48 3.35 11.14 -2.85
CA LYS A 48 3.85 10.84 -4.20
C LYS A 48 3.12 9.65 -4.84
N VAL A 49 2.78 8.63 -4.06
CA VAL A 49 1.99 7.49 -4.55
C VAL A 49 0.57 7.94 -4.88
N LEU A 50 -0.09 8.65 -3.96
CA LEU A 50 -1.47 9.12 -4.13
C LEU A 50 -1.62 10.05 -5.33
N ASP A 51 -0.68 10.98 -5.55
CA ASP A 51 -0.69 11.92 -6.67
C ASP A 51 -0.60 11.25 -8.05
N ARG A 52 -0.10 10.01 -8.10
CA ARG A 52 -0.01 9.20 -9.33
C ARG A 52 -1.25 8.36 -9.59
N LEU A 53 -2.16 8.25 -8.63
CA LEU A 53 -3.37 7.45 -8.78
C LEU A 53 -4.41 8.22 -9.62
N GLY A 54 -4.78 7.66 -10.77
CA GLY A 54 -5.96 8.06 -11.54
C GLY A 54 -7.11 7.08 -11.31
N ASN A 55 -8.36 7.53 -11.42
CA ASN A 55 -9.60 6.72 -11.40
C ASN A 55 -9.85 5.80 -10.17
N VAL A 56 -8.98 5.85 -9.16
CA VAL A 56 -9.16 5.12 -7.90
C VAL A 56 -10.19 5.83 -7.02
N HIS A 57 -11.18 5.06 -6.53
CA HIS A 57 -12.22 5.57 -5.63
C HIS A 57 -11.88 5.33 -4.16
N ARG A 58 -11.04 4.33 -3.88
CA ARG A 58 -10.70 3.92 -2.51
C ARG A 58 -9.26 3.45 -2.41
N VAL A 59 -8.58 3.95 -1.39
CA VAL A 59 -7.26 3.46 -0.97
C VAL A 59 -7.43 2.62 0.29
N LEU A 60 -6.95 1.38 0.26
CA LEU A 60 -6.88 0.48 1.41
C LEU A 60 -5.45 0.48 1.93
N LEU A 61 -5.25 1.08 3.10
CA LEU A 61 -3.96 1.05 3.79
C LEU A 61 -3.85 -0.25 4.59
N VAL A 62 -2.92 -1.12 4.21
CA VAL A 62 -2.61 -2.36 4.92
C VAL A 62 -1.26 -2.20 5.58
N MET A 63 -1.28 -1.89 6.87
CA MET A 63 -0.07 -1.62 7.65
C MET A 63 0.03 -2.62 8.80
N GLY A 64 1.25 -3.06 9.09
CA GLY A 64 1.59 -3.90 10.24
C GLY A 64 2.42 -3.11 11.25
N PHE A 65 2.44 -3.59 12.48
CA PHE A 65 3.26 -3.05 13.57
C PHE A 65 4.59 -3.80 13.66
#